data_AF-A0A1I9G8W9-F1
#
_entry.id   AF-A0A1I9G8W9-F1
#
_cell.length_a   1.000
_cell.length_b   1.000
_cell.length_c   1.000
_cell.angle_alpha   90.00
_cell.angle_beta   90.00
_cell.angle_gamma   90.00
#
_symmetry.space_group_name_H-M   'P 1'
#
loop_
_entity.id
_entity.type
_entity.pdbx_description
1 polymer ?
#
loop_
_entity_poly.entity_id
_entity_poly.type
_entity_poly.pdbx_seq_one_letter_code
_entity_poly.pdbx_strand_id
1 'polypeptide(L)'
;FVSTSVRKELHAYEKAGAVAEEVIVGIRTVIALNGQKKEINRYQNELNKASEFGHRKALFIALATAWLFCLIFITMGTAFWYGTKLYNDGFIEAGAVFATFWAAIGGTLSLGMAVPQIGAIMTAQNAAISIFEIIDRIPEIDCQSSEGINIANPKGEIEFKDVHFCYPTRPDEEVLKGISFKVLI
;
A
#
# COMPACT_ATOMS: atom_id res chain seq x y z
N PHE A 1 -16.58 -4.11 -7.76
CA PHE A 1 -17.75 -4.08 -6.85
C PHE A 1 -17.33 -4.06 -5.38
N VAL A 2 -16.62 -5.09 -4.88
CA VAL A 2 -16.15 -5.13 -3.47
C VAL A 2 -15.30 -3.90 -3.11
N SER A 3 -14.34 -3.52 -3.96
CA SER A 3 -13.52 -2.30 -3.75
C SER A 3 -14.36 -1.02 -3.65
N THR A 4 -15.42 -0.91 -4.45
CA THR A 4 -16.35 0.23 -4.43
C THR A 4 -17.20 0.25 -3.16
N SER A 5 -17.65 -0.91 -2.69
CA SER A 5 -18.40 -1.04 -1.44
C SER A 5 -17.52 -0.74 -0.23
N VAL A 6 -16.27 -1.21 -0.23
CA VAL A 6 -15.27 -0.88 0.80
C VAL A 6 -15.05 0.63 0.88
N ARG A 7 -14.89 1.31 -0.26
CA ARG A 7 -14.73 2.78 -0.29
C ARG A 7 -15.96 3.52 0.26
N LYS A 8 -17.17 3.05 -0.06
CA LYS A 8 -18.42 3.63 0.46
C LYS A 8 -18.59 3.40 1.96
N GLU A 9 -18.22 2.22 2.44
CA GLU A 9 -18.19 1.85 3.86
C GLU A 9 -17.21 2.75 4.63
N LEU A 10 -15.96 2.86 4.15
CA LEU A 10 -14.95 3.78 4.71
C LEU A 10 -15.43 5.22 4.78
N HIS A 11 -15.99 5.75 3.69
CA HIS A 11 -16.49 7.12 3.66
C HIS A 11 -17.67 7.36 4.63
N ALA A 12 -18.52 6.35 4.86
CA ALA A 12 -19.57 6.44 5.88
C ALA A 12 -18.98 6.42 7.30
N TYR A 13 -17.94 5.61 7.54
CA TYR A 13 -17.20 5.62 8.80
C TYR A 13 -16.44 6.92 9.04
N GLU A 14 -15.85 7.52 8.02
CA GLU A 14 -15.18 8.83 8.10
C GLU A 14 -16.16 9.91 8.57
N LYS A 15 -17.38 9.93 8.03
CA LYS A 15 -18.43 10.85 8.47
C LYS A 15 -18.85 10.62 9.92
N ALA A 16 -19.03 9.36 10.32
CA ALA A 16 -19.33 9.02 11.70
C ALA A 16 -18.19 9.46 12.64
N GLY A 17 -16.94 9.24 12.22
CA GLY A 17 -15.73 9.67 12.92
C GLY A 17 -15.66 11.18 13.11
N ALA A 18 -15.93 11.95 12.05
CA ALA A 18 -15.99 13.42 12.12
C ALA A 18 -17.07 13.92 13.10
N VAL A 19 -18.25 13.27 13.13
CA VAL A 19 -19.29 13.57 14.12
C VAL A 19 -18.81 13.29 15.55
N ALA A 20 -18.16 12.15 15.78
CA ALA A 20 -17.65 11.80 17.10
C ALA A 20 -16.54 12.78 17.55
N GLU A 21 -15.63 13.15 16.64
CA GLU A 21 -14.55 14.10 16.90
C GLU A 21 -15.10 15.47 17.32
N GLU A 22 -16.07 16.02 16.57
CA GLU A 22 -16.72 17.30 16.91
C GLU A 22 -17.34 17.27 18.31
N VAL A 23 -18.04 16.19 18.66
CA VAL A 23 -18.73 16.03 19.95
C VAL A 23 -17.73 15.89 21.11
N ILE A 24 -16.63 15.15 20.91
CA ILE A 24 -15.60 14.95 21.93
C ILE A 24 -14.85 16.26 22.19
N VAL A 25 -14.47 16.98 21.14
CA VAL A 25 -13.82 18.30 21.25
C VAL A 25 -14.76 19.30 21.91
N GLY A 26 -16.05 19.29 21.55
CA GLY A 26 -17.08 20.20 22.06
C GLY A 26 -17.83 19.72 23.31
N ILE A 27 -17.34 18.74 24.06
CA ILE A 27 -18.14 18.00 25.06
C ILE A 27 -18.80 18.89 26.12
N ARG A 28 -18.12 19.95 26.57
CA ARG A 28 -18.67 20.90 27.56
C ARG A 28 -19.90 21.62 27.01
N THR A 29 -19.89 22.00 25.73
CA THR A 29 -21.01 22.67 25.05
C THR A 29 -22.17 21.72 24.85
N VAL A 30 -21.91 20.47 24.45
CA VAL A 30 -22.95 19.44 24.27
C VAL A 30 -23.66 19.14 25.59
N ILE A 31 -22.91 19.05 26.70
CA ILE A 31 -23.48 18.87 28.05
C ILE A 31 -24.28 20.12 28.46
N ALA A 32 -23.72 21.32 28.28
CA ALA A 32 -24.39 22.57 28.65
C ALA A 32 -25.73 22.77 27.92
N LEU A 33 -25.84 22.32 26.67
CA LEU A 33 -27.05 22.39 25.86
C LEU A 33 -27.94 21.14 25.99
N ASN A 34 -27.59 20.18 26.85
CA ASN A 34 -28.28 18.89 26.99
C ASN A 34 -28.47 18.15 25.64
N GLY A 35 -27.50 18.30 24.74
CA GLY A 35 -27.56 17.82 23.35
C GLY A 35 -27.16 16.36 23.14
N GLN A 36 -26.81 15.64 24.21
CA GLN A 36 -26.24 14.27 24.14
C GLN A 36 -27.08 13.31 23.30
N LYS A 37 -28.40 13.27 23.51
CA LYS A 37 -29.30 12.37 22.74
C LYS A 37 -29.33 12.71 21.25
N LYS A 38 -29.25 14.00 20.90
CA LYS A 38 -29.23 14.46 19.51
C LYS A 38 -27.97 13.98 18.80
N GLU A 39 -26.82 14.13 19.45
CA GLU A 39 -25.53 13.74 18.88
C GLU A 39 -25.37 12.22 18.78
N ILE A 40 -25.88 11.47 19.77
CA ILE A 40 -25.94 10.00 19.69
C ILE A 40 -26.77 9.56 18.48
N ASN A 41 -27.95 10.14 18.25
CA ASN A 41 -28.77 9.83 17.09
C ASN A 41 -28.08 10.21 15.78
N ARG A 42 -27.35 11.34 15.74
CA ARG A 42 -26.58 11.78 14.58
C ARG A 42 -25.49 10.76 14.22
N TYR A 43 -24.73 10.31 15.21
CA TYR A 43 -23.71 9.28 15.06
C TYR A 43 -24.30 7.93 14.62
N GLN A 44 -25.39 7.50 15.27
CA GLN A 44 -26.07 6.25 14.95
C GLN A 44 -26.62 6.23 13.51
N ASN A 45 -27.12 7.35 13.01
CA ASN A 45 -27.59 7.46 11.62
C ASN A 45 -26.46 7.24 10.61
N GLU A 46 -25.26 7.76 10.85
CA GLU A 46 -24.10 7.51 9.97
C GLU A 46 -23.59 6.07 10.08
N LEU A 47 -23.57 5.49 11.29
CA LEU A 47 -23.22 4.08 11.49
C LEU A 47 -24.21 3.12 10.81
N ASN A 48 -25.51 3.41 10.86
CA ASN A 48 -26.52 2.57 10.19
C ASN A 48 -26.30 2.54 8.67
N LYS A 49 -25.94 3.68 8.07
CA LYS A 49 -25.58 3.74 6.64
C LYS A 49 -24.34 2.89 6.34
N ALA A 50 -23.29 2.99 7.17
CA ALA A 50 -22.09 2.16 7.03
C ALA A 50 -22.41 0.66 7.15
N SER A 51 -23.23 0.29 8.14
CA SER A 51 -23.66 -1.08 8.39
C SER A 51 -24.44 -1.69 7.23
N GLU A 52 -25.31 -0.92 6.56
CA GLU A 52 -26.05 -1.41 5.38
C GLU A 52 -25.10 -1.78 4.23
N PHE A 53 -24.07 -0.98 3.98
CA PHE A 53 -23.03 -1.31 2.99
C PHE A 53 -22.24 -2.55 3.40
N GLY A 54 -21.91 -2.67 4.69
CA GLY A 54 -21.26 -3.85 5.26
C GLY A 54 -22.09 -5.13 5.06
N HIS A 55 -23.40 -5.07 5.31
CA HIS A 55 -24.30 -6.20 5.12
C HIS A 55 -24.39 -6.64 3.66
N ARG A 56 -24.57 -5.69 2.73
CA ARG A 56 -24.58 -6.00 1.29
C ARG A 56 -23.27 -6.64 0.87
N LYS A 57 -22.13 -6.06 1.26
CA LYS A 57 -20.79 -6.59 1.00
C LYS A 57 -20.63 -8.02 1.55
N ALA A 58 -21.04 -8.26 2.79
CA ALA A 58 -20.97 -9.58 3.42
C ALA A 58 -21.79 -10.63 2.64
N LEU A 59 -23.01 -10.27 2.20
CA LEU A 59 -23.84 -11.12 1.37
C LEU A 59 -23.16 -11.47 0.04
N PHE A 60 -22.57 -10.47 -0.65
CA PHE A 60 -21.83 -10.71 -1.89
C PHE A 60 -20.61 -11.63 -1.68
N ILE A 61 -19.85 -11.43 -0.60
CA ILE A 61 -18.71 -12.30 -0.27
C ILE A 61 -19.19 -13.72 0.02
N ALA A 62 -20.25 -13.88 0.82
CA ALA A 62 -20.81 -15.18 1.14
C ALA A 62 -21.31 -15.93 -0.12
N LEU A 63 -22.04 -15.25 -1.02
CA LEU A 63 -22.48 -15.81 -2.28
C LEU A 63 -21.30 -16.21 -3.18
N ALA A 64 -20.28 -15.36 -3.29
CA ALA A 64 -19.10 -15.66 -4.10
C ALA A 64 -18.35 -16.90 -3.57
N THR A 65 -18.18 -16.99 -2.26
CA THR A 65 -17.55 -18.15 -1.61
C THR A 65 -18.39 -19.42 -1.79
N ALA A 66 -19.71 -19.34 -1.58
CA ALA A 66 -20.61 -20.47 -1.78
C ALA A 66 -20.61 -20.96 -3.24
N TRP A 67 -20.61 -20.03 -4.19
CA TRP A 67 -20.51 -20.33 -5.62
C TRP A 67 -19.20 -21.06 -5.96
N LEU A 68 -18.08 -20.62 -5.38
CA LEU A 68 -16.78 -21.26 -5.57
C LEU A 68 -16.78 -22.70 -5.06
N PHE A 69 -17.29 -22.95 -3.85
CA PHE A 69 -17.43 -24.32 -3.33
C PHE A 69 -18.38 -25.17 -4.17
N CYS A 70 -19.49 -24.60 -4.66
CA CYS A 70 -20.41 -25.29 -5.57
C CYS A 70 -19.69 -25.78 -6.83
N LEU A 71 -18.88 -24.92 -7.47
CA LEU A 71 -18.09 -25.30 -8.64
C LEU A 71 -17.07 -26.41 -8.33
N ILE A 72 -16.45 -26.40 -7.14
CA ILE A 72 -15.54 -27.47 -6.72
C ILE A 72 -16.29 -28.81 -6.60
N PHE A 73 -17.49 -28.83 -6.01
CA PHE A 73 -18.27 -30.06 -5.92
C PHE A 73 -18.81 -30.53 -7.28
N ILE A 74 -19.22 -29.61 -8.15
CA ILE A 74 -19.63 -29.95 -9.53
C ILE A 74 -18.46 -30.58 -10.29
N THR A 75 -17.27 -29.97 -10.23
CA THR A 75 -16.07 -30.50 -10.90
C THR A 75 -15.62 -31.83 -10.31
N MET A 76 -15.74 -32.03 -8.99
CA MET A 76 -15.53 -33.34 -8.36
C MET A 76 -16.50 -34.39 -8.90
N GLY A 77 -17.80 -34.06 -8.96
CA GLY A 77 -18.83 -34.96 -9.47
C GLY A 77 -18.60 -35.34 -10.93
N THR A 78 -18.27 -34.38 -11.79
CA THR A 78 -18.01 -34.64 -13.22
C THR A 78 -16.70 -35.40 -13.44
N ALA A 79 -15.65 -35.08 -12.69
CA ALA A 79 -14.36 -35.78 -12.75
C ALA A 79 -14.51 -37.25 -12.35
N PHE A 80 -15.24 -37.55 -11.27
CA PHE A 80 -15.45 -38.93 -10.84
C PHE A 80 -16.43 -39.70 -11.74
N TRP A 81 -17.49 -39.06 -12.24
CA TRP A 81 -18.39 -39.70 -13.20
C TRP A 81 -17.66 -40.11 -14.47
N TYR A 82 -16.90 -39.19 -15.07
CA TYR A 82 -16.12 -39.47 -16.28
C TYR A 82 -14.96 -40.43 -16.00
N GLY A 83 -14.27 -40.27 -14.87
CA GLY A 83 -13.20 -41.17 -14.44
C GLY A 83 -13.68 -42.61 -14.23
N THR A 84 -14.87 -42.80 -13.67
CA THR A 84 -15.48 -44.14 -13.52
C THR A 84 -15.81 -44.76 -14.86
N LYS A 85 -16.30 -43.96 -15.83
CA LYS A 85 -16.52 -44.45 -17.20
C LYS A 85 -15.21 -44.92 -17.85
N LEU A 86 -14.14 -44.13 -17.74
CA LEU A 86 -12.83 -44.47 -18.30
C LEU A 86 -12.20 -45.70 -17.63
N TYR A 87 -12.45 -45.89 -16.32
CA TYR A 87 -12.05 -47.09 -15.60
C TYR A 87 -12.80 -48.33 -16.12
N ASN A 88 -14.11 -48.24 -16.32
CA ASN A 88 -14.92 -49.35 -16.85
C ASN A 88 -14.50 -49.72 -18.28
N ASP A 89 -14.09 -48.75 -19.09
CA ASP A 89 -13.58 -48.97 -20.44
C ASP A 89 -12.14 -49.54 -20.46
N GLY A 90 -11.49 -49.70 -19.29
CA GLY A 90 -10.17 -50.31 -19.14
C GLY A 90 -8.98 -49.40 -19.46
N PHE A 91 -9.20 -48.09 -19.65
CA PHE A 91 -8.14 -47.15 -20.02
C PHE A 91 -7.28 -46.69 -18.85
N ILE A 92 -7.82 -46.66 -17.64
CA ILE A 92 -7.15 -46.14 -16.44
C ILE A 92 -7.44 -46.97 -15.20
N GLU A 93 -6.53 -46.94 -14.24
CA GLU A 93 -6.72 -47.51 -12.91
C GLU A 93 -7.46 -46.52 -11.99
N ALA A 94 -8.26 -47.03 -11.05
CA ALA A 94 -9.06 -46.19 -10.15
C ALA A 94 -8.20 -45.19 -9.34
N GLY A 95 -6.97 -45.58 -8.96
CA GLY A 95 -6.03 -44.71 -8.25
C GLY A 95 -5.59 -43.48 -9.06
N ALA A 96 -5.48 -43.61 -10.39
CA ALA A 96 -5.07 -42.52 -11.28
C ALA A 96 -6.11 -41.39 -11.31
N VAL A 97 -7.40 -41.70 -11.17
CA VAL A 97 -8.49 -40.71 -11.12
C VAL A 97 -8.37 -39.84 -9.86
N PHE A 98 -8.14 -40.45 -8.70
CA PHE A 98 -7.97 -39.71 -7.44
C PHE A 98 -6.68 -38.88 -7.43
N ALA A 99 -5.58 -39.45 -7.95
CA ALA A 99 -4.30 -38.75 -8.02
C ALA A 99 -4.37 -37.50 -8.90
N THR A 100 -4.97 -37.61 -10.09
CA THR A 100 -5.12 -36.47 -11.01
C THR A 100 -6.04 -35.38 -10.46
N PHE A 101 -7.14 -35.76 -9.80
CA PHE A 101 -8.05 -34.79 -9.17
C PHE A 101 -7.37 -33.99 -8.04
N TRP A 102 -6.70 -34.67 -7.10
CA TRP A 102 -6.00 -33.99 -6.01
C TRP A 102 -4.80 -33.17 -6.50
N ALA A 103 -4.08 -33.64 -7.52
CA ALA A 103 -3.01 -32.87 -8.15
C ALA A 103 -3.54 -31.56 -8.79
N ALA A 104 -4.67 -31.62 -9.49
CA ALA A 104 -5.27 -30.45 -10.12
C ALA A 104 -5.78 -29.41 -9.09
N ILE A 105 -6.47 -29.88 -8.04
CA ILE A 105 -6.94 -29.00 -6.95
C ILE A 105 -5.75 -28.42 -6.17
N GLY A 106 -4.77 -29.25 -5.81
CA GLY A 106 -3.58 -28.82 -5.10
C GLY A 106 -2.79 -27.76 -5.87
N GLY A 107 -2.64 -27.94 -7.19
CA GLY A 107 -2.02 -26.95 -8.07
C GLY A 107 -2.81 -25.63 -8.12
N THR A 108 -4.13 -25.71 -8.24
CA THR A 108 -5.00 -24.53 -8.30
C THR A 108 -4.98 -23.72 -6.99
N LEU A 109 -5.03 -24.40 -5.85
CA LEU A 109 -4.94 -23.76 -4.53
C LEU A 109 -3.57 -23.11 -4.31
N SER A 110 -2.49 -23.79 -4.71
CA SER A 110 -1.13 -23.26 -4.61
C SER A 110 -0.97 -21.98 -5.44
N LEU A 111 -1.54 -21.96 -6.65
CA LEU A 111 -1.56 -20.77 -7.49
C LEU A 111 -2.36 -19.64 -6.82
N GLY A 112 -3.53 -19.94 -6.25
CA GLY A 112 -4.34 -18.97 -5.51
C GLY A 112 -3.59 -18.32 -4.35
N MET A 113 -2.76 -19.09 -3.63
CA MET A 113 -1.92 -18.59 -2.54
C MET A 113 -0.69 -17.81 -3.02
N ALA A 114 -0.23 -18.03 -4.25
CA ALA A 114 0.92 -17.34 -4.84
C ALA A 114 0.55 -15.94 -5.35
N VAL A 115 -0.68 -15.71 -5.81
CA VAL A 115 -1.11 -14.42 -6.38
C VAL A 115 -0.83 -13.22 -5.45
N PRO A 116 -1.13 -13.25 -4.14
CA PRO A 116 -0.81 -12.13 -3.22
C PRO A 116 0.68 -11.82 -3.11
N GLN A 117 1.56 -12.83 -3.29
CA GLN A 117 3.01 -12.65 -3.19
C GLN A 117 3.57 -11.75 -4.30
N ILE A 118 2.91 -11.74 -5.46
CA ILE A 118 3.28 -10.84 -6.57
C ILE A 118 3.17 -9.38 -6.11
N GLY A 119 2.11 -9.03 -5.37
CA GLY A 119 1.93 -7.68 -4.85
C GLY A 119 3.02 -7.27 -3.85
N ALA A 120 3.48 -8.21 -3.02
CA ALA A 120 4.58 -7.97 -2.09
C ALA A 120 5.90 -7.69 -2.83
N ILE A 121 6.20 -8.47 -3.86
CA ILE A 121 7.39 -8.28 -4.71
C ILE A 121 7.33 -6.91 -5.41
N MET A 122 6.17 -6.53 -5.97
CA MET A 122 6.02 -5.22 -6.62
C MET A 122 6.24 -4.07 -5.64
N THR A 123 5.74 -4.20 -4.41
CA THR A 123 5.93 -3.19 -3.37
C THR A 123 7.40 -3.08 -2.98
N ALA A 124 8.09 -4.21 -2.83
CA ALA A 124 9.52 -4.25 -2.54
C ALA A 124 10.36 -3.63 -3.67
N GLN A 125 10.03 -3.91 -4.93
CA GLN A 125 10.69 -3.29 -6.08
C GLN A 125 10.53 -1.77 -6.07
N ASN A 126 9.31 -1.26 -5.84
CA ASN A 126 9.07 0.18 -5.77
C ASN A 126 9.85 0.86 -4.64
N ALA A 127 9.94 0.22 -3.48
CA ALA A 127 10.75 0.73 -2.36
C ALA A 127 12.26 0.69 -2.67
N ALA A 128 12.72 -0.32 -3.42
CA ALA A 128 14.12 -0.43 -3.80
C ALA A 128 14.56 0.67 -4.79
N ILE A 129 13.66 1.13 -5.67
CA ILE A 129 13.98 2.18 -6.66
C ILE A 129 14.59 3.42 -5.98
N SER A 130 13.96 3.95 -4.93
CA SER A 130 14.45 5.15 -4.25
C SER A 130 15.77 4.92 -3.51
N ILE A 131 16.02 3.70 -3.02
CA ILE A 131 17.28 3.33 -2.38
C ILE A 131 18.40 3.29 -3.42
N PHE A 132 18.16 2.61 -4.55
CA PHE A 132 19.15 2.53 -5.63
C PHE A 132 19.40 3.88 -6.29
N GLU A 133 18.39 4.75 -6.39
CA GLU A 133 18.56 6.12 -6.87
C GLU A 133 19.58 6.91 -6.01
N ILE A 134 19.61 6.68 -4.69
CA ILE A 134 20.59 7.33 -3.80
C ILE A 134 21.97 6.68 -3.93
N ILE A 135 22.03 5.34 -4.01
CA ILE A 135 23.30 4.59 -4.10
C ILE A 135 24.02 4.89 -5.41
N ASP A 136 23.29 4.93 -6.52
CA ASP A 136 23.85 5.12 -7.87
C ASP A 136 24.08 6.60 -8.20
N ARG A 137 23.67 7.53 -7.32
CA ARG A 137 23.87 8.97 -7.51
C ARG A 137 25.34 9.34 -7.35
N ILE A 138 25.95 9.84 -8.41
CA ILE A 138 27.28 10.46 -8.39
C ILE A 138 27.15 11.93 -7.96
N PRO A 139 27.72 12.37 -6.82
CA PRO A 139 27.66 13.76 -6.39
C PRO A 139 28.63 14.65 -7.21
N GLU A 140 28.23 15.89 -7.50
CA GLU A 140 29.10 16.87 -8.17
C GLU A 140 30.34 17.23 -7.35
N ILE A 141 30.19 17.26 -6.02
CA ILE A 141 31.28 17.46 -5.06
C ILE A 141 31.44 16.15 -4.29
N ASP A 142 32.38 15.32 -4.72
CA ASP A 142 32.68 14.04 -4.09
C ASP A 142 33.72 14.22 -2.97
N CYS A 143 33.31 13.97 -1.73
CA CYS A 143 34.18 14.03 -0.57
C CYS A 143 35.09 12.81 -0.40
N GLN A 144 34.81 11.72 -1.12
CA GLN A 144 35.64 10.50 -1.13
C GLN A 144 36.64 10.49 -2.28
N SER A 145 36.54 11.43 -3.22
CA SER A 145 37.49 11.57 -4.32
C SER A 145 38.88 11.93 -3.81
N SER A 146 39.89 11.31 -4.43
CA SER A 146 41.31 11.60 -4.18
C SER A 146 41.90 12.56 -5.22
N GLU A 147 41.08 13.10 -6.13
CA GLU A 147 41.51 13.93 -7.27
C GLU A 147 41.88 15.38 -6.86
N GLY A 148 41.96 15.68 -5.56
CA GLY A 148 42.34 16.98 -5.02
C GLY A 148 43.83 17.15 -4.80
N ILE A 149 44.26 18.42 -4.67
CA ILE A 149 45.62 18.78 -4.30
C ILE A 149 45.73 18.80 -2.78
N ASN A 150 46.58 17.93 -2.22
CA ASN A 150 46.90 17.95 -0.80
C ASN A 150 48.05 18.93 -0.51
N ILE A 151 47.75 20.02 0.18
CA ILE A 151 48.72 21.08 0.49
C ILE A 151 49.38 20.78 1.84
N ALA A 152 50.68 20.46 1.84
CA ALA A 152 51.39 20.05 3.06
C ALA A 152 51.58 21.18 4.09
N ASN A 153 51.77 22.43 3.65
CA ASN A 153 51.97 23.61 4.50
C ASN A 153 51.21 24.83 3.96
N PRO A 154 49.92 25.00 4.27
CA PRO A 154 49.14 26.15 3.80
C PRO A 154 49.54 27.44 4.53
N LYS A 155 49.70 28.55 3.78
CA LYS A 155 50.06 29.88 4.32
C LYS A 155 48.90 30.65 4.97
N GLY A 156 47.68 30.11 4.95
CA GLY A 156 46.51 30.73 5.61
C GLY A 156 45.90 31.96 4.92
N GLU A 157 46.36 32.33 3.72
CA GLU A 157 45.80 33.44 2.94
C GLU A 157 44.50 33.00 2.24
N ILE A 158 43.38 33.69 2.55
CA ILE A 158 42.05 33.38 2.00
C ILE A 158 41.54 34.60 1.22
N GLU A 159 41.12 34.38 -0.02
CA GLU A 159 40.64 35.42 -0.93
C GLU A 159 39.32 35.00 -1.57
N PHE A 160 38.30 35.87 -1.46
CA PHE A 160 37.03 35.75 -2.15
C PHE A 160 36.99 36.78 -3.29
N LYS A 161 36.67 36.34 -4.52
CA LYS A 161 36.57 37.21 -5.71
C LYS A 161 35.19 37.07 -6.34
N ASP A 162 34.44 38.16 -6.33
CA ASP A 162 33.15 38.31 -6.99
C ASP A 162 32.21 37.11 -6.77
N VAL A 163 32.06 36.71 -5.51
CA VAL A 163 31.33 35.47 -5.18
C VAL A 163 29.84 35.76 -5.15
N HIS A 164 29.11 35.04 -6.01
CA HIS A 164 27.66 34.96 -6.04
C HIS A 164 27.19 33.61 -5.50
N PHE A 165 26.15 33.61 -4.67
CA PHE A 165 25.66 32.36 -4.06
C PHE A 165 24.16 32.39 -3.77
N CYS A 166 23.49 31.31 -4.17
CA CYS A 166 22.10 30.99 -3.85
C CYS A 166 22.02 29.59 -3.22
N TYR A 167 21.16 29.40 -2.22
CA TYR A 167 20.90 28.06 -1.69
C TYR A 167 20.05 27.24 -2.68
N PRO A 168 20.33 25.95 -2.92
CA PRO A 168 19.54 25.12 -3.83
C PRO A 168 18.06 25.01 -3.47
N THR A 169 17.72 25.14 -2.17
CA THR A 169 16.33 25.13 -1.69
C THR A 169 15.57 26.43 -1.96
N ARG A 170 16.28 27.53 -2.28
CA ARG A 170 15.73 28.85 -2.61
C ARG A 170 16.54 29.48 -3.76
N PRO A 171 16.41 28.96 -4.98
CA PRO A 171 17.22 29.41 -6.11
C PRO A 171 16.96 30.87 -6.48
N ASP A 172 15.76 31.39 -6.20
CA ASP A 172 15.35 32.76 -6.54
C ASP A 172 15.87 33.82 -5.55
N GLU A 173 16.36 33.42 -4.37
CA GLU A 173 16.88 34.33 -3.36
C GLU A 173 18.41 34.32 -3.34
N GLU A 174 19.01 35.33 -3.96
CA GLU A 174 20.47 35.53 -3.93
C GLU A 174 20.94 36.09 -2.58
N VAL A 175 21.82 35.34 -1.91
CA VAL A 175 22.34 35.67 -0.57
C VAL A 175 23.64 36.47 -0.65
N LEU A 176 24.61 35.99 -1.43
CA LEU A 176 25.86 36.72 -1.68
C LEU A 176 25.74 37.40 -3.05
N LYS A 177 25.85 38.73 -3.08
CA LYS A 177 25.65 39.56 -4.27
C LYS A 177 26.97 40.20 -4.72
N GLY A 178 27.89 39.40 -5.24
CA GLY A 178 29.19 39.88 -5.73
C GLY A 178 30.14 40.34 -4.62
N ILE A 179 30.32 39.52 -3.58
CA ILE A 179 31.19 39.88 -2.45
C ILE A 179 32.66 39.57 -2.78
N SER A 180 33.56 40.52 -2.49
CA SER A 180 35.01 40.36 -2.60
C SER A 180 35.72 40.86 -1.34
N PHE A 181 36.51 40.00 -0.69
CA PHE A 181 37.37 40.38 0.44
C PHE A 181 38.55 39.43 0.57
N LYS A 182 39.59 39.91 1.27
CA LYS A 182 40.84 39.19 1.48
C LYS A 182 41.20 39.20 2.97
N VAL A 183 41.56 38.03 3.49
CA VAL A 183 41.98 37.85 4.88
C VAL A 183 43.37 37.22 4.89
N LEU A 184 44.27 37.83 5.66
CA LEU A 184 45.62 37.34 5.93
C LEU A 184 45.63 36.85 7.38
N ILE A 185 45.98 35.58 7.59
CA ILE A 185 46.12 34.94 8.92
C ILE A 185 47.60 34.81 9.23
#